data_AF-A0A3A3G498-F1
#
_entry.id   AF-A0A3A3G498-F1
#
_cell.length_a   1.000
_cell.length_b   1.000
_cell.length_c   1.000
_cell.angle_alpha   90.00
_cell.angle_beta   90.00
_cell.angle_gamma   90.00
#
_symmetry.space_group_name_H-M   'P 1'
#
loop_
_entity.id
_entity.type
_entity.pdbx_description
1 polymer ?
#
loop_
_entity_poly.entity_id
_entity_poly.type
_entity_poly.pdbx_seq_one_letter_code
_entity_poly.pdbx_strand_id
1 'polypeptide(L)'
;MFSATGTKGRHYLVCLVVAVIMLWTLVLVSCPQLYLAISDSLNWRLGTPSALQARLETTLRAIHLRGDSLIGDQSTLLFGDSHLHSLPTSLLEGAVVNYAIGGETAEHLAERVTQYKSLDRVRQVVLLSGRNDLRYGKSPQAIAISMGSVLGRIPAMSRVAIVGIPPMRHADAAEGATRATNHLLARLCADRAGCVFVDTQNLADSSGALRADFAMADGFI
;
A
#
# COMPACT_ATOMS: atom_id res chain seq x y z
N MET A 1 6.61 56.04 -35.89
CA MET A 1 7.07 56.20 -34.48
C MET A 1 6.31 55.18 -33.64
N PHE A 2 6.78 53.92 -33.58
CA PHE A 2 6.12 52.83 -32.85
C PHE A 2 6.95 52.41 -31.64
N SER A 3 6.38 52.65 -30.46
CA SER A 3 6.52 52.01 -29.15
C SER A 3 7.85 51.31 -28.78
N ALA A 4 8.66 51.98 -27.95
CA ALA A 4 9.81 51.40 -27.23
C ALA A 4 9.48 50.93 -25.79
N THR A 5 8.19 50.89 -25.41
CA THR A 5 7.76 50.55 -24.04
C THR A 5 7.47 49.07 -23.81
N GLY A 6 7.33 48.26 -24.87
CA GLY A 6 7.02 46.83 -24.76
C GLY A 6 8.20 45.93 -24.34
N THR A 7 9.43 46.36 -24.54
CA THR A 7 10.62 45.53 -24.24
C THR A 7 10.94 45.52 -22.76
N LYS A 8 10.92 46.66 -22.07
CA LYS A 8 11.27 46.74 -20.64
C LYS A 8 10.36 45.89 -19.76
N GLY A 9 9.04 45.93 -19.98
CA GLY A 9 8.08 45.10 -19.24
C GLY A 9 8.33 43.60 -19.41
N ARG A 10 8.75 43.17 -20.61
CA ARG A 10 9.11 41.77 -20.89
C ARG A 10 10.39 41.34 -20.17
N HIS A 11 11.36 42.24 -20.00
CA HIS A 11 12.59 41.95 -19.27
C HIS A 11 12.32 41.82 -17.76
N TYR A 12 11.49 42.69 -17.18
CA TYR A 12 11.10 42.57 -15.78
C TYR A 12 10.31 41.29 -15.50
N LEU A 13 9.38 40.90 -16.38
CA LEU A 13 8.64 39.66 -16.25
C LEU A 13 9.58 38.44 -16.29
N VAL A 14 10.52 38.41 -17.23
CA VAL A 14 11.50 37.32 -17.34
C VAL A 14 12.39 37.26 -16.09
N CYS A 15 12.91 38.40 -15.62
CA CYS A 15 13.71 38.43 -14.39
C CYS A 15 12.92 37.97 -13.15
N LEU A 16 11.65 38.36 -13.04
CA LEU A 16 10.78 37.94 -11.96
C LEU A 16 10.54 36.42 -11.99
N VAL A 17 10.23 35.86 -13.16
CA VAL A 17 10.01 34.42 -13.31
C VAL A 17 11.29 33.65 -12.97
N VAL A 18 12.45 34.11 -13.45
CA VAL A 18 13.75 33.48 -13.14
C VAL A 18 14.05 33.55 -11.64
N ALA A 19 13.82 34.71 -11.00
CA ALA A 19 14.03 34.87 -9.56
C ALA A 19 13.11 33.96 -8.73
N VAL A 20 11.84 33.84 -9.13
CA VAL A 20 10.88 32.92 -8.50
C VAL A 20 11.34 31.47 -8.67
N ILE A 21 11.76 31.06 -9.88
CA ILE A 21 12.28 29.71 -10.10
C ILE A 21 13.51 29.46 -9.23
N MET A 22 14.51 30.36 -9.22
CA MET A 22 15.71 30.21 -8.40
C MET A 22 15.40 30.11 -6.90
N LEU A 23 14.46 30.93 -6.42
CA LEU A 23 14.02 30.88 -5.02
C LEU A 23 13.34 29.54 -4.70
N TRP A 24 12.49 29.04 -5.60
CA TRP A 24 11.89 27.71 -5.46
C TRP A 24 12.94 26.60 -5.48
N THR A 25 13.90 26.64 -6.40
CA THR A 25 14.99 25.66 -6.44
C THR A 25 15.79 25.68 -5.15
N LEU A 26 16.10 26.88 -4.62
CA LEU A 26 16.80 27.03 -3.36
C LEU A 26 15.99 26.46 -2.19
N VAL A 27 14.69 26.76 -2.11
CA VAL A 27 13.80 26.17 -1.09
C VAL A 27 13.74 24.65 -1.19
N LEU A 28 13.65 24.07 -2.39
CA LEU A 28 13.60 22.62 -2.57
C LEU A 28 14.94 21.94 -2.23
N VAL A 29 16.07 22.59 -2.52
CA VAL A 29 17.41 22.09 -2.17
C VAL A 29 17.68 22.23 -0.67
N SER A 30 17.30 23.36 -0.07
CA SER A 30 17.52 23.64 1.36
C SER A 30 16.52 22.94 2.27
N CYS A 31 15.35 22.54 1.76
CA CYS A 31 14.33 21.76 2.47
C CYS A 31 13.98 20.48 1.69
N PRO A 32 14.89 19.49 1.67
CA PRO A 32 14.66 18.22 0.98
C PRO A 32 13.40 17.49 1.50
N GLN A 33 13.05 17.67 2.77
CA GLN A 33 11.82 17.11 3.35
C GLN A 33 10.54 17.70 2.72
N LEU A 34 10.55 19.01 2.41
CA LEU A 34 9.41 19.66 1.76
C LEU A 34 9.27 19.21 0.30
N TYR A 35 10.39 19.10 -0.42
CA TYR A 35 10.41 18.51 -1.77
C TYR A 35 9.84 17.10 -1.77
N LEU A 36 10.28 16.25 -0.84
CA LEU A 36 9.79 14.88 -0.71
C LEU A 36 8.30 14.85 -0.36
N ALA A 37 7.84 15.67 0.58
CA ALA A 37 6.41 15.73 0.94
C ALA A 37 5.51 16.18 -0.22
N ILE A 38 5.95 17.19 -0.98
CA ILE A 38 5.21 17.69 -2.15
C ILE A 38 5.23 16.64 -3.28
N SER A 39 6.40 16.07 -3.57
CA SER A 39 6.56 15.01 -4.57
C SER A 39 5.71 13.80 -4.23
N ASP A 40 5.71 13.36 -2.96
CA ASP A 40 4.87 12.27 -2.47
C ASP A 40 3.40 12.60 -2.63
N SER A 41 2.96 13.81 -2.26
CA SER A 41 1.56 14.23 -2.45
C SER A 41 1.14 14.35 -3.93
N LEU A 42 2.06 14.67 -4.84
CA LEU A 42 1.80 14.76 -6.28
C LEU A 42 1.78 13.39 -6.93
N ASN A 43 2.78 12.55 -6.67
CA ASN A 43 2.84 11.16 -7.10
C ASN A 43 1.59 10.40 -6.62
N TRP A 44 1.20 10.64 -5.37
CA TRP A 44 -0.05 10.19 -4.78
C TRP A 44 -1.29 10.53 -5.63
N ARG A 45 -1.41 11.79 -6.08
CA ARG A 45 -2.54 12.24 -6.93
C ARG A 45 -2.47 11.70 -8.36
N LEU A 46 -1.28 11.38 -8.85
CA LEU A 46 -1.05 10.85 -10.19
C LEU A 46 -1.13 9.32 -10.25
N GLY A 47 -1.35 8.65 -9.11
CA GLY A 47 -1.41 7.19 -9.04
C GLY A 47 -0.05 6.51 -9.25
N THR A 48 1.05 7.25 -9.07
CA THR A 48 2.41 6.72 -9.13
C THR A 48 2.96 6.54 -7.72
N PRO A 49 3.60 5.41 -7.40
CA PRO A 49 4.31 5.26 -6.13
C PRO A 49 5.33 6.39 -6.00
N SER A 50 5.40 7.01 -4.83
CA SER A 50 6.44 8.02 -4.60
C SER A 50 7.83 7.40 -4.70
N ALA A 51 8.85 8.19 -5.05
CA ALA A 51 10.23 7.71 -5.09
C ALA A 51 10.67 7.13 -3.73
N LEU A 52 10.14 7.68 -2.64
CA LEU A 52 10.35 7.15 -1.29
C LEU A 52 9.70 5.79 -1.09
N GLN A 53 8.44 5.63 -1.51
CA GLN A 53 7.73 4.35 -1.45
C GLN A 53 8.45 3.27 -2.26
N ALA A 54 8.84 3.58 -3.49
CA ALA A 54 9.58 2.63 -4.34
C ALA A 54 10.92 2.21 -3.72
N ARG A 55 11.63 3.14 -3.07
CA ARG A 55 12.88 2.84 -2.35
C ARG A 55 12.63 1.97 -1.13
N LEU A 56 11.57 2.23 -0.37
CA LEU A 56 11.16 1.42 0.78
C LEU A 56 10.88 -0.01 0.35
N GLU A 57 10.00 -0.19 -0.64
CA GLU A 57 9.64 -1.50 -1.19
C GLU A 57 10.87 -2.27 -1.69
N THR A 58 11.75 -1.61 -2.44
CA THR A 58 12.99 -2.21 -2.94
C THR A 58 13.90 -2.68 -1.80
N THR A 59 14.06 -1.84 -0.77
CA THR A 59 14.95 -2.12 0.36
C THR A 59 14.42 -3.28 1.21
N LEU A 60 13.14 -3.22 1.59
CA LEU A 60 12.52 -4.27 2.41
C LEU A 60 12.44 -5.59 1.66
N ARG A 61 12.06 -5.58 0.37
CA ARG A 61 12.10 -6.78 -0.48
C ARG A 61 13.50 -7.41 -0.51
N ALA A 62 14.54 -6.60 -0.69
CA ALA A 62 15.92 -7.11 -0.68
C ALA A 62 16.31 -7.72 0.67
N ILE A 63 15.86 -7.13 1.79
CA ILE A 63 16.09 -7.68 3.13
C ILE A 63 15.34 -9.01 3.32
N HIS A 64 14.06 -9.07 2.95
CA HIS A 64 13.25 -10.28 3.08
C HIS A 64 13.86 -11.46 2.30
N LEU A 65 14.27 -11.22 1.05
CA LEU A 65 14.81 -12.27 0.18
C LEU A 65 16.15 -12.85 0.67
N ARG A 66 16.92 -12.15 1.52
CA ARG A 66 18.17 -12.68 2.09
C ARG A 66 17.92 -13.82 3.08
N GLY A 67 16.82 -13.76 3.83
CA GLY A 67 16.47 -14.77 4.84
C GLY A 67 15.48 -15.82 4.34
N ASP A 68 14.88 -15.61 3.17
CA ASP A 68 13.73 -16.40 2.71
C ASP A 68 14.00 -17.91 2.54
N SER A 69 15.20 -18.28 2.12
CA SER A 69 15.60 -19.68 2.00
C SER A 69 15.70 -20.41 3.35
N LEU A 70 15.85 -19.67 4.45
CA LEU A 70 15.99 -20.22 5.81
C LEU A 70 14.64 -20.49 6.48
N ILE A 71 13.53 -20.03 5.88
CA ILE A 71 12.21 -20.19 6.48
C ILE A 71 11.74 -21.65 6.40
N GLY A 72 11.33 -22.19 7.55
CA GLY A 72 10.83 -23.56 7.67
C GLY A 72 9.44 -23.74 7.04
N ASP A 73 9.13 -24.97 6.67
CA ASP A 73 7.84 -25.40 6.11
C ASP A 73 6.65 -25.20 7.05
N GLN A 74 6.84 -25.31 8.36
CA GLN A 74 5.78 -25.10 9.36
C GLN A 74 5.47 -23.61 9.64
N SER A 75 6.11 -22.69 8.92
CA SER A 75 5.97 -21.25 9.17
C SER A 75 4.67 -20.67 8.61
N THR A 76 4.27 -19.53 9.15
CA THR A 76 3.22 -18.66 8.61
C THR A 76 3.87 -17.43 8.00
N LEU A 77 3.54 -17.11 6.75
CA LEU A 77 4.00 -15.89 6.10
C LEU A 77 2.90 -14.83 6.11
N LEU A 78 3.24 -13.61 6.49
CA LEU A 78 2.35 -12.46 6.36
C LEU A 78 2.78 -11.63 5.16
N PHE A 79 1.87 -11.39 4.22
CA PHE A 79 2.07 -10.45 3.12
C PHE A 79 0.95 -9.43 3.10
N GLY A 80 1.31 -8.17 2.92
CA GLY A 80 0.30 -7.12 2.88
C GLY A 80 0.87 -5.72 3.00
N ASP A 81 -0.03 -4.80 3.33
CA ASP A 81 0.27 -3.39 3.50
C ASP A 81 0.63 -3.00 4.94
N SER A 82 0.50 -1.71 5.27
CA SER A 82 0.85 -1.14 6.57
C SER A 82 0.16 -1.82 7.74
N HIS A 83 -1.06 -2.32 7.58
CA HIS A 83 -1.80 -2.96 8.69
C HIS A 83 -1.16 -4.28 9.14
N LEU A 84 -0.62 -5.06 8.20
CA LEU A 84 0.16 -6.25 8.57
C LEU A 84 1.61 -5.90 8.88
N HIS A 85 2.18 -4.87 8.23
CA HIS A 85 3.58 -4.50 8.44
C HIS A 85 3.88 -4.09 9.88
N SER A 86 2.95 -3.43 10.56
CA SER A 86 3.08 -3.05 11.97
C SER A 86 2.76 -4.18 12.95
N LEU A 87 2.23 -5.32 12.49
CA LEU A 87 1.77 -6.39 13.37
C LEU A 87 2.96 -7.07 14.07
N PRO A 88 3.06 -7.01 15.41
CA PRO A 88 4.12 -7.68 16.16
C PRO A 88 3.93 -9.19 16.10
N THR A 89 4.82 -9.87 15.37
CA THR A 89 4.75 -11.34 15.20
C THR A 89 4.98 -12.10 16.51
N SER A 90 5.57 -11.48 17.53
CA SER A 90 5.72 -12.06 18.86
C SER A 90 4.39 -12.29 19.59
N LEU A 91 3.29 -11.67 19.14
CA LEU A 91 1.95 -11.92 19.66
C LEU A 91 1.26 -13.10 18.97
N LEU A 92 1.89 -13.70 17.96
CA LEU A 92 1.33 -14.80 17.19
C LEU A 92 2.00 -16.12 17.58
N GLU A 93 1.22 -17.20 17.57
CA GLU A 93 1.73 -18.52 17.89
C GLU A 93 2.53 -19.13 16.73
N GLY A 94 3.64 -19.79 17.08
CA GLY A 94 4.48 -20.52 16.14
C GLY A 94 5.47 -19.65 15.37
N ALA A 95 6.07 -20.22 14.33
CA ALA A 95 7.02 -19.52 13.48
C ALA A 95 6.28 -18.61 12.51
N VAL A 96 6.24 -17.30 12.79
CA VAL A 96 5.61 -16.30 11.91
C VAL A 96 6.64 -15.35 11.36
N VAL A 97 6.62 -15.15 10.04
CA VAL A 97 7.52 -14.25 9.31
C VAL A 97 6.69 -13.16 8.66
N ASN A 98 6.99 -11.90 8.99
CA ASN A 98 6.30 -10.76 8.42
C ASN A 98 7.05 -10.23 7.21
N TYR A 99 6.44 -10.38 6.04
CA TYR A 99 6.91 -9.83 4.77
C TYR A 99 6.01 -8.70 4.25
N ALA A 100 5.09 -8.17 5.06
CA ALA A 100 4.27 -7.04 4.67
C ALA A 100 5.11 -5.75 4.53
N ILE A 101 4.70 -4.87 3.62
CA ILE A 101 5.38 -3.62 3.32
C ILE A 101 4.36 -2.48 3.37
N GLY A 102 4.62 -1.50 4.23
CA GLY A 102 3.76 -0.32 4.36
C GLY A 102 3.57 0.40 3.02
N GLY A 103 2.33 0.80 2.72
CA GLY A 103 2.00 1.51 1.49
C GLY A 103 1.87 0.64 0.23
N GLU A 104 2.18 -0.66 0.31
CA GLU A 104 2.15 -1.57 -0.83
C GLU A 104 0.71 -1.78 -1.37
N THR A 105 0.60 -1.88 -2.70
CA THR A 105 -0.64 -2.19 -3.42
C THR A 105 -0.76 -3.68 -3.72
N ALA A 106 -1.96 -4.16 -4.03
CA ALA A 106 -2.19 -5.55 -4.42
C ALA A 106 -1.43 -5.90 -5.71
N GLU A 107 -1.31 -4.94 -6.64
CA GLU A 107 -0.52 -5.06 -7.87
C GLU A 107 0.97 -5.32 -7.59
N HIS A 108 1.61 -4.49 -6.77
CA HIS A 108 3.01 -4.66 -6.40
C HIS A 108 3.25 -5.94 -5.59
N LEU A 109 2.31 -6.29 -4.71
CA LEU A 109 2.36 -7.54 -3.99
C LEU A 109 2.37 -8.73 -4.97
N ALA A 110 1.46 -8.75 -5.95
CA ALA A 110 1.38 -9.79 -6.97
C ALA A 110 2.69 -9.95 -7.75
N GLU A 111 3.37 -8.86 -8.07
CA GLU A 111 4.69 -8.92 -8.73
C GLU A 111 5.74 -9.59 -7.85
N ARG A 112 5.84 -9.20 -6.58
CA ARG A 112 6.96 -9.65 -5.74
C ARG A 112 6.75 -11.03 -5.13
N VAL A 113 5.52 -11.50 -4.89
CA VAL A 113 5.31 -12.81 -4.23
C VAL A 113 5.94 -13.97 -4.99
N THR A 114 6.09 -13.82 -6.31
CA THR A 114 6.71 -14.81 -7.20
C THR A 114 8.15 -15.15 -6.83
N GLN A 115 8.83 -14.29 -6.08
CA GLN A 115 10.26 -14.41 -5.77
C GLN A 115 10.56 -15.09 -4.43
N TYR A 116 9.53 -15.30 -3.60
CA TYR A 116 9.67 -15.90 -2.28
C TYR A 116 9.63 -17.42 -2.43
N LYS A 117 10.77 -18.07 -2.25
CA LYS A 117 10.92 -19.53 -2.29
C LYS A 117 10.25 -20.19 -1.08
N SER A 118 10.20 -19.51 0.07
CA SER A 118 9.48 -20.02 1.25
C SER A 118 8.00 -20.27 0.94
N LEU A 119 7.40 -19.48 0.05
CA LEU A 119 6.01 -19.59 -0.34
C LEU A 119 5.63 -20.96 -0.91
N ASP A 120 6.60 -21.68 -1.48
CA ASP A 120 6.40 -23.01 -2.08
C ASP A 120 6.17 -24.14 -1.06
N ARG A 121 6.48 -23.89 0.22
CA ARG A 121 6.50 -24.95 1.25
C ARG A 121 5.85 -24.58 2.58
N VAL A 122 5.44 -23.31 2.77
CA VAL A 122 4.89 -22.87 4.05
C VAL A 122 3.50 -23.45 4.33
N ARG A 123 3.23 -23.66 5.61
CA ARG A 123 1.95 -24.16 6.13
C ARG A 123 0.80 -23.18 5.87
N GLN A 124 1.06 -21.89 6.07
CA GLN A 124 0.01 -20.87 6.02
C GLN A 124 0.52 -19.54 5.47
N VAL A 125 -0.36 -18.85 4.75
CA VAL A 125 -0.15 -17.48 4.25
C VAL A 125 -1.30 -16.60 4.71
N VAL A 126 -0.99 -15.41 5.21
CA VAL A 126 -1.97 -14.37 5.55
C VAL A 126 -1.76 -13.21 4.59
N LEU A 127 -2.85 -12.73 3.98
CA LEU A 127 -2.86 -11.70 2.96
C LEU A 127 -3.72 -10.52 3.40
N LEU A 128 -3.22 -9.29 3.28
CA LEU A 128 -4.01 -8.07 3.45
C LEU A 128 -3.49 -6.97 2.51
N SER A 129 -4.24 -6.65 1.47
CA SER A 129 -3.89 -5.53 0.58
C SER A 129 -5.14 -4.98 -0.12
N GLY A 130 -5.01 -3.81 -0.75
CA GLY A 130 -6.08 -3.14 -1.48
C GLY A 130 -6.44 -1.76 -0.93
N ARG A 131 -6.06 -1.41 0.31
CA ARG A 131 -6.32 -0.06 0.84
C ARG A 131 -5.62 0.99 0.01
N ASN A 132 -4.34 0.76 -0.29
CA ASN A 132 -3.54 1.68 -1.08
C ASN A 132 -4.03 1.78 -2.52
N ASP A 133 -4.45 0.68 -3.12
CA ASP A 133 -5.04 0.63 -4.46
C ASP A 133 -6.29 1.51 -4.57
N LEU A 134 -7.23 1.37 -3.62
CA LEU A 134 -8.43 2.21 -3.55
C LEU A 134 -8.07 3.68 -3.38
N ARG A 135 -7.09 3.94 -2.53
CA ARG A 135 -6.58 5.29 -2.28
C ARG A 135 -6.00 5.87 -3.60
N TYR A 136 -5.30 5.08 -4.42
CA TYR A 136 -4.84 5.44 -5.76
C TYR A 136 -5.92 5.41 -6.86
N GLY A 137 -7.20 5.22 -6.50
CA GLY A 137 -8.33 5.25 -7.45
C GLY A 137 -8.48 3.99 -8.30
N LYS A 138 -7.83 2.87 -7.93
CA LYS A 138 -8.05 1.58 -8.59
C LYS A 138 -9.43 1.03 -8.26
N SER A 139 -10.02 0.30 -9.20
CA SER A 139 -11.34 -0.32 -8.99
C SER A 139 -11.24 -1.57 -8.10
N PRO A 140 -12.33 -1.94 -7.40
CA PRO A 140 -12.43 -3.21 -6.68
C PRO A 140 -12.07 -4.43 -7.52
N GLN A 141 -12.43 -4.43 -8.81
CA GLN A 141 -12.13 -5.51 -9.74
C GLN A 141 -10.63 -5.62 -10.04
N ALA A 142 -9.94 -4.49 -10.22
CA ALA A 142 -8.49 -4.49 -10.44
C ALA A 142 -7.76 -5.08 -9.22
N ILE A 143 -8.20 -4.72 -8.01
CA ILE A 143 -7.65 -5.27 -6.77
C ILE A 143 -7.89 -6.78 -6.68
N ALA A 144 -9.12 -7.23 -6.96
CA ALA A 144 -9.46 -8.65 -6.94
C ALA A 144 -8.63 -9.47 -7.96
N ILE A 145 -8.36 -8.91 -9.15
CA ILE A 145 -7.49 -9.53 -10.16
C ILE A 145 -6.06 -9.69 -9.61
N SER A 146 -5.47 -8.64 -9.05
CA SER A 146 -4.12 -8.69 -8.48
C SER A 146 -4.05 -9.68 -7.31
N MET A 147 -5.03 -9.67 -6.41
CA MET A 147 -5.11 -10.63 -5.31
C MET A 147 -5.33 -12.07 -5.80
N GLY A 148 -6.06 -12.26 -6.91
CA GLY A 148 -6.18 -13.54 -7.58
C GLY A 148 -4.83 -14.07 -8.09
N SER A 149 -4.01 -13.19 -8.67
CA SER A 149 -2.64 -13.52 -9.08
C SER A 149 -1.76 -13.91 -7.89
N VAL A 150 -1.85 -13.20 -6.77
CA VAL A 150 -1.17 -13.57 -5.52
C VAL A 150 -1.61 -14.97 -5.07
N LEU A 151 -2.92 -15.20 -5.01
CA LEU A 151 -3.49 -16.46 -4.56
C LEU A 151 -3.09 -17.65 -5.45
N GLY A 152 -3.02 -17.42 -6.77
CA GLY A 152 -2.60 -18.42 -7.76
C GLY A 152 -1.13 -18.85 -7.59
N ARG A 153 -0.28 -18.02 -6.98
CA ARG A 153 1.12 -18.37 -6.68
C ARG A 153 1.25 -19.28 -5.46
N ILE A 154 0.26 -19.28 -4.55
CA ILE A 154 0.32 -20.03 -3.31
C ILE A 154 -0.04 -21.50 -3.57
N PRO A 155 0.80 -22.48 -3.18
CA PRO A 155 0.52 -23.90 -3.36
C PRO A 155 -0.82 -24.32 -2.73
N ALA A 156 -1.58 -25.19 -3.40
CA ALA A 156 -2.92 -25.60 -2.94
C ALA A 156 -2.94 -26.24 -1.55
N MET A 157 -1.82 -26.81 -1.09
CA MET A 157 -1.68 -27.41 0.24
C MET A 157 -1.53 -26.37 1.37
N SER A 158 -1.09 -25.15 1.05
CA SER A 158 -0.94 -24.08 2.03
C SER A 158 -2.31 -23.49 2.36
N ARG A 159 -2.59 -23.34 3.66
CA ARG A 159 -3.78 -22.61 4.12
C ARG A 159 -3.60 -21.12 3.83
N VAL A 160 -4.69 -20.45 3.45
CA VAL A 160 -4.67 -19.02 3.17
C VAL A 160 -5.68 -18.31 4.05
N ALA A 161 -5.30 -17.20 4.65
CA ALA A 161 -6.23 -16.25 5.24
C ALA A 161 -6.17 -14.94 4.45
N ILE A 162 -7.29 -14.52 3.86
CA ILE A 162 -7.41 -13.19 3.27
C ILE A 162 -8.13 -12.30 4.27
N VAL A 163 -7.43 -11.31 4.80
CA VAL A 163 -7.99 -10.32 5.71
C VAL A 163 -8.66 -9.22 4.90
N GLY A 164 -9.94 -8.98 5.17
CA GLY A 164 -10.69 -7.88 4.55
C GLY A 164 -10.06 -6.53 4.87
N ILE A 165 -10.13 -5.61 3.92
CA ILE A 165 -9.70 -4.22 4.12
C ILE A 165 -10.50 -3.63 5.29
N PRO A 166 -9.84 -3.21 6.38
CA PRO A 166 -10.52 -2.69 7.56
C PRO A 166 -11.31 -1.41 7.25
N PRO A 167 -12.38 -1.12 8.02
CA PRO A 167 -13.00 0.20 8.00
C PRO A 167 -12.01 1.27 8.47
N MET A 168 -12.28 2.53 8.11
CA MET A 168 -11.48 3.69 8.53
C MET A 168 -12.21 4.45 9.63
N ARG A 169 -11.48 5.10 10.54
CA ARG A 169 -12.09 5.88 11.64
C ARG A 169 -12.88 7.09 11.14
N HIS A 170 -12.43 7.70 10.06
CA HIS A 170 -13.06 8.89 9.48
C HIS A 170 -13.79 8.52 8.21
N ALA A 171 -14.86 9.28 7.90
CA ALA A 171 -15.66 9.10 6.69
C ALA A 171 -14.74 9.01 5.48
N ASP A 172 -14.74 7.83 4.88
CA ASP A 172 -13.82 7.49 3.80
C ASP A 172 -14.59 7.52 2.48
N ALA A 173 -14.17 8.38 1.55
CA ALA A 173 -14.79 8.46 0.23
C ALA A 173 -14.75 7.10 -0.51
N ALA A 174 -13.84 6.21 -0.11
CA ALA A 174 -13.70 4.86 -0.64
C ALA A 174 -14.45 3.78 0.15
N GLU A 175 -15.33 4.10 1.10
CA GLU A 175 -16.04 3.10 1.92
C GLU A 175 -16.88 2.12 1.07
N GLY A 176 -17.65 2.64 0.11
CA GLY A 176 -18.42 1.82 -0.82
C GLY A 176 -17.52 0.91 -1.67
N ALA A 177 -16.38 1.43 -2.12
CA ALA A 177 -15.40 0.66 -2.86
C ALA A 177 -14.71 -0.39 -1.98
N THR A 178 -14.46 -0.08 -0.70
CA THR A 178 -13.91 -1.00 0.30
C THR A 178 -14.82 -2.20 0.51
N ARG A 179 -16.13 -1.96 0.71
CA ARG A 179 -17.12 -3.05 0.79
C ARG A 179 -17.17 -3.90 -0.48
N ALA A 180 -17.18 -3.26 -1.65
CA ALA A 180 -17.18 -3.97 -2.91
C ALA A 180 -15.92 -4.84 -3.09
N THR A 181 -14.74 -4.32 -2.71
CA THR A 181 -13.48 -5.07 -2.74
C THR A 181 -13.52 -6.24 -1.77
N ASN A 182 -13.93 -6.03 -0.52
CA ASN A 182 -14.04 -7.11 0.47
C ASN A 182 -15.00 -8.22 0.00
N HIS A 183 -16.11 -7.86 -0.64
CA HIS A 183 -17.01 -8.85 -1.25
C HIS A 183 -16.29 -9.67 -2.33
N LEU A 184 -15.52 -9.04 -3.22
CA LEU A 184 -14.80 -9.75 -4.27
C LEU A 184 -13.70 -10.65 -3.70
N LEU A 185 -12.97 -10.18 -2.68
CA LEU A 185 -11.95 -10.96 -1.99
C LEU A 185 -12.54 -12.18 -1.25
N ALA A 186 -13.72 -12.01 -0.63
CA ALA A 186 -14.44 -13.11 0.01
C ALA A 186 -14.84 -14.18 -1.02
N ARG A 187 -15.34 -13.79 -2.20
CA ARG A 187 -15.65 -14.72 -3.30
C ARG A 187 -14.40 -15.44 -3.79
N LEU A 188 -13.34 -14.70 -4.06
CA LEU A 188 -12.05 -15.25 -4.50
C LEU A 188 -11.52 -16.30 -3.51
N CYS A 189 -11.66 -16.03 -2.22
CA CYS A 189 -11.26 -16.96 -1.18
C CYS A 189 -12.17 -18.20 -1.12
N ALA A 190 -13.48 -18.03 -1.25
CA ALA A 190 -14.44 -19.14 -1.26
C ALA A 190 -14.19 -20.14 -2.41
N ASP A 191 -13.67 -19.66 -3.55
CA ASP A 191 -13.35 -20.50 -4.71
C ASP A 191 -12.09 -21.37 -4.51
N ARG A 192 -11.36 -21.20 -3.39
CA ARG A 192 -10.13 -21.93 -3.09
C ARG A 192 -10.26 -22.78 -1.82
N ALA A 193 -10.02 -24.08 -1.95
CA ALA A 193 -9.90 -24.98 -0.80
C ALA A 193 -8.80 -24.53 0.17
N GLY A 194 -9.10 -24.52 1.47
CA GLY A 194 -8.16 -24.10 2.50
C GLY A 194 -7.95 -22.59 2.60
N CYS A 195 -8.77 -21.78 1.93
CA CYS A 195 -8.81 -20.33 2.13
C CYS A 195 -9.92 -19.93 3.11
N VAL A 196 -9.62 -19.01 4.02
CA VAL A 196 -10.58 -18.37 4.92
C VAL A 196 -10.53 -16.86 4.72
N PHE A 197 -11.69 -16.25 4.47
CA PHE A 197 -11.82 -14.80 4.48
C PHE A 197 -12.10 -14.32 5.90
N VAL A 198 -11.28 -13.40 6.39
CA VAL A 198 -11.43 -12.79 7.70
C VAL A 198 -12.13 -11.45 7.51
N ASP A 199 -13.42 -11.41 7.86
CA ASP A 199 -14.21 -10.19 7.80
C ASP A 199 -13.78 -9.21 8.91
N THR A 200 -13.45 -7.99 8.49
CA THR A 200 -13.04 -6.89 9.37
C THR A 200 -14.12 -5.84 9.56
N GLN A 201 -15.32 -6.02 8.97
CA GLN A 201 -16.44 -5.10 9.14
C GLN A 201 -16.98 -5.10 10.59
N ASN A 202 -16.73 -6.17 11.35
CA ASN A 202 -17.05 -6.22 12.79
C ASN A 202 -16.20 -5.27 13.65
N LEU A 203 -15.14 -4.66 13.09
CA LEU A 203 -14.37 -3.60 13.73
C LEU A 203 -15.02 -2.23 13.60
N ALA A 204 -16.07 -2.11 12.77
CA ALA A 204 -16.83 -0.88 12.62
C ALA A 204 -17.83 -0.64 13.76
N ASP A 205 -18.16 0.61 14.01
CA ASP A 205 -19.28 1.03 14.85
C ASP A 205 -20.59 1.08 14.04
N SER A 206 -21.68 1.53 14.66
CA SER A 206 -22.99 1.63 14.01
C SER A 206 -23.04 2.59 12.81
N SER A 207 -22.04 3.46 12.65
CA SER A 207 -21.91 4.38 11.52
C SER A 207 -21.10 3.79 10.35
N GLY A 208 -20.50 2.61 10.52
CA GLY A 208 -19.59 2.00 9.54
C GLY A 208 -18.14 2.45 9.67
N ALA A 209 -17.85 3.38 10.59
CA ALA A 209 -16.50 3.84 10.88
C ALA A 209 -15.77 2.87 11.82
N LEU A 210 -14.44 2.79 11.72
CA LEU A 210 -13.62 2.01 12.66
C LEU A 210 -13.84 2.49 14.10
N ARG A 211 -14.14 1.57 15.01
CA ARG A 211 -14.35 1.89 16.42
C ARG A 211 -13.09 2.50 17.04
N ALA A 212 -13.30 3.48 17.91
CA ALA A 212 -12.21 4.23 18.53
C ALA A 212 -11.27 3.39 19.40
N ASP A 213 -11.71 2.24 19.91
CA ASP A 213 -10.89 1.32 20.70
C ASP A 213 -9.95 0.45 19.85
N PHE A 214 -10.22 0.35 18.55
CA PHE A 214 -9.32 -0.28 17.57
C PHE A 214 -8.52 0.73 16.75
N ALA A 215 -8.87 2.02 16.80
CA ALA A 215 -8.24 3.03 15.98
C ALA A 215 -7.06 3.71 16.68
N MET A 216 -5.90 3.72 16.02
CA MET A 216 -4.78 4.60 16.34
C MET A 216 -5.12 6.07 16.08
N ALA A 217 -4.23 6.97 16.53
CA ALA A 217 -4.39 8.41 16.39
C ALA A 217 -4.46 8.89 14.93
N ASP A 218 -3.93 8.12 13.99
CA ASP A 218 -3.96 8.36 12.54
C ASP A 218 -5.19 7.77 11.84
N GLY A 219 -6.07 7.08 12.57
CA GLY A 219 -7.35 6.57 12.07
C GLY A 219 -7.28 5.19 11.41
N PHE A 220 -6.16 4.49 11.51
CA PHE A 220 -5.96 3.09 11.10
C PHE A 220 -5.96 2.13 12.31
N ILE A 221 -5.99 0.82 12.05
CA ILE A 221 -5.79 -0.22 13.09
C ILE A 221 -4.32 -0.47 13.39
#